data_AF-A0A368G1S4-F1
#
_entry.id   AF-A0A368G1S4-F1
#
_cell.length_a   1.000
_cell.length_b   1.000
_cell.length_c   1.000
_cell.angle_alpha   90.00
_cell.angle_beta   90.00
_cell.angle_gamma   90.00
#
_symmetry.space_group_name_H-M   'P 1'
#
loop_
_entity.id
_entity.type
_entity.pdbx_description
1 polymer ?
#
loop_
_entity_poly.entity_id
_entity_poly.type
_entity_poly.pdbx_seq_one_letter_code
_entity_poly.pdbx_strand_id
1 'polypeptide(L)'
;MFQIIDYLFTMDLSRDMLFLAILPFFILIATVRSLVVLSWIGFFGNILVITAIVIIVAQMLFMEHVPMSYLPVVTSIEGVTLAAGSIIYAYAAQGVVLPLENKMRKPQDMLGFFGVISISVAFIFAVYVITGFLGYLTYGDHLKGSITLNLTNSP
;
A
#
# COMPACT_ATOMS: atom_id res chain seq x y z
N MET A 1 -3.63 -13.50 0.85
CA MET A 1 -3.21 -13.71 2.25
C MET A 1 -4.18 -14.61 3.01
N PHE A 2 -5.49 -14.36 2.97
CA PHE A 2 -6.52 -15.18 3.66
C PHE A 2 -6.63 -16.62 3.15
N GLN A 3 -6.45 -16.86 1.85
CA GLN A 3 -6.49 -18.20 1.25
C GLN A 3 -5.38 -19.16 1.73
N ILE A 4 -4.24 -18.62 2.16
CA ILE A 4 -3.10 -19.43 2.62
C ILE A 4 -3.33 -19.90 4.06
N ILE A 5 -4.09 -19.13 4.85
CA ILE A 5 -4.43 -19.44 6.24
C ILE A 5 -5.49 -20.54 6.30
N ASP A 6 -6.51 -20.46 5.43
CA ASP A 6 -7.56 -21.48 5.32
C ASP A 6 -7.04 -22.85 4.85
N TYR A 7 -5.93 -22.87 4.08
CA TYR A 7 -5.31 -24.13 3.64
C TYR A 7 -4.42 -24.78 4.71
N LEU A 8 -3.83 -23.98 5.61
CA LEU A 8 -2.90 -24.46 6.64
C LEU A 8 -3.57 -24.85 7.96
N PHE A 9 -4.75 -24.30 8.27
CA PHE A 9 -5.51 -24.64 9.47
C PHE A 9 -6.86 -25.26 9.08
N THR A 10 -6.93 -26.60 9.05
CA THR A 10 -8.18 -27.37 8.94
C THR A 10 -9.00 -27.30 10.23
N MET A 11 -9.35 -26.10 10.70
CA MET A 11 -10.27 -25.90 11.81
C MET A 11 -11.23 -24.77 11.49
N ASP A 12 -12.53 -25.07 11.63
CA ASP A 12 -13.68 -24.15 11.68
C ASP A 12 -13.56 -23.13 12.83
N LEU A 13 -12.46 -22.38 12.88
CA LEU A 13 -12.31 -21.29 13.82
C LEU A 13 -13.06 -20.09 13.24
N SER A 14 -14.16 -19.71 13.89
CA SER A 14 -14.92 -18.51 13.51
C SER A 14 -13.97 -17.32 13.34
N ARG A 15 -14.09 -16.58 12.22
CA ARG A 15 -13.21 -15.46 11.86
C ARG A 15 -13.03 -14.48 13.03
N ASP A 16 -14.10 -14.26 13.79
CA ASP A 16 -14.13 -13.37 14.95
C ASP A 16 -13.15 -13.81 16.05
N MET A 17 -13.00 -15.12 16.27
CA MET A 17 -12.10 -15.68 17.28
C MET A 17 -10.63 -15.58 16.85
N LEU A 18 -10.36 -15.66 15.54
CA LEU A 18 -9.03 -15.46 14.96
C LEU A 18 -8.60 -13.99 15.06
N PHE A 19 -9.52 -13.06 14.76
CA PHE A 19 -9.31 -11.63 15.02
C PHE A 19 -9.05 -11.35 16.50
N LEU A 20 -9.85 -11.93 17.40
CA LEU A 20 -9.71 -11.73 18.85
C LEU A 20 -8.39 -12.31 19.40
N ALA A 21 -7.93 -13.45 18.88
CA ALA A 21 -6.68 -14.10 19.28
C ALA A 21 -5.43 -13.36 18.79
N ILE A 22 -5.50 -12.73 17.62
CA ILE A 22 -4.40 -11.96 17.02
C ILE A 22 -4.28 -10.56 17.64
N LEU A 23 -5.39 -9.99 18.13
CA LEU A 23 -5.45 -8.66 18.73
C LEU A 23 -4.41 -8.42 19.86
N PRO A 24 -4.23 -9.30 20.87
CA PRO A 24 -3.21 -9.10 21.91
C PRO A 24 -1.78 -9.12 21.35
N PHE A 25 -1.51 -9.89 20.29
CA PHE A 25 -0.20 -9.91 19.63
C PHE A 25 0.10 -8.58 18.94
N PHE A 26 -0.89 -7.98 18.28
CA PHE A 26 -0.75 -6.65 17.68
C PHE A 26 -0.53 -5.55 18.73
N ILE A 27 -1.26 -5.60 19.87
CA ILE A 27 -1.05 -4.65 20.98
C ILE A 27 0.37 -4.78 21.53
N LEU A 28 0.87 -6.02 21.69
CA LEU A 28 2.21 -6.28 22.22
C LEU A 28 3.30 -5.74 21.27
N ILE A 29 3.15 -5.93 19.96
CA ILE A 29 4.03 -5.33 18.94
C ILE A 29 3.93 -3.80 18.94
N ALA A 30 2.72 -3.24 19.05
CA ALA A 30 2.50 -1.79 19.13
C ALA A 30 3.11 -1.16 20.39
N THR A 31 3.35 -1.96 21.44
CA THR A 31 3.97 -1.53 22.70
C THR A 31 5.50 -1.51 22.64
N VAL A 32 6.11 -2.01 21.56
CA VAL A 32 7.57 -2.00 21.39
C VAL A 32 8.07 -0.55 21.29
N ARG A 33 8.65 -0.06 22.39
CA ARG A 33 9.11 1.33 22.58
C ARG A 33 10.40 1.71 21.84
N SER A 34 11.08 0.77 21.19
CA SER A 34 12.38 1.05 20.55
C SER A 34 12.21 1.53 19.10
N LEU A 35 12.10 2.86 18.94
CA LEU A 35 12.06 3.52 17.62
C LEU A 35 13.30 3.23 16.76
N VAL A 36 14.45 2.91 17.38
CA VAL A 36 15.70 2.62 16.65
C VAL A 36 15.64 1.27 15.96
N VAL A 37 15.18 0.22 16.65
CA VAL A 37 15.01 -1.12 16.04
C VAL A 37 13.91 -1.09 14.99
N LEU A 38 12.81 -0.39 15.28
CA LEU A 38 11.72 -0.20 14.33
C LEU A 38 12.17 0.54 13.06
N SER A 39 13.06 1.53 13.20
CA SER A 39 13.62 2.26 12.07
C SER A 39 14.47 1.37 11.16
N TRP A 40 15.33 0.50 11.72
CA TRP A 40 16.12 -0.44 10.91
C TRP A 40 15.27 -1.49 10.21
N ILE A 41 14.31 -2.10 10.91
CA ILE A 41 13.36 -3.05 10.30
C ILE A 41 12.56 -2.35 9.20
N GLY A 42 12.05 -1.15 9.50
CA GLY A 42 11.32 -0.34 8.54
C GLY A 42 12.14 0.01 7.31
N PHE A 43 13.44 0.33 7.48
CA PHE A 43 14.33 0.61 6.36
C PHE A 43 14.47 -0.60 5.41
N PHE A 44 14.74 -1.79 5.95
CA PHE A 44 14.77 -3.02 5.15
C PHE A 44 13.43 -3.32 4.49
N GLY A 45 12.32 -3.13 5.22
CA GLY A 45 10.97 -3.29 4.68
C GLY A 45 10.70 -2.34 3.50
N ASN A 46 11.09 -1.07 3.61
CA ASN A 46 10.93 -0.10 2.54
C ASN A 46 11.75 -0.45 1.30
N ILE A 47 12.97 -1.00 1.45
CA ILE A 47 13.74 -1.50 0.31
C ILE A 47 12.96 -2.60 -0.42
N LEU A 48 12.44 -3.58 0.31
CA LEU A 48 11.63 -4.67 -0.28
C LEU A 48 10.38 -4.13 -0.99
N VAL A 49 9.70 -3.15 -0.41
CA VAL A 49 8.54 -2.49 -1.04
C VAL A 49 8.94 -1.79 -2.34
N ILE A 50 10.03 -1.03 -2.36
CA ILE A 50 10.54 -0.38 -3.57
C ILE A 50 10.88 -1.42 -4.63
N THR A 51 11.60 -2.49 -4.26
CA THR A 51 11.93 -3.59 -5.18
C THR A 51 10.66 -4.23 -5.76
N ALA A 52 9.64 -4.49 -4.94
CA ALA A 52 8.38 -5.04 -5.40
C ALA A 52 7.68 -4.09 -6.39
N ILE A 53 7.60 -2.80 -6.09
CA ILE A 53 7.00 -1.80 -7.00
C ILE A 53 7.75 -1.77 -8.33
N VAL A 54 9.09 -1.78 -8.31
CA VAL A 54 9.91 -1.80 -9.53
C VAL A 54 9.62 -3.04 -10.38
N ILE A 55 9.55 -4.22 -9.75
CA ILE A 55 9.24 -5.47 -10.46
C ILE A 55 7.83 -5.40 -11.08
N ILE A 56 6.84 -4.95 -10.33
CA ILE A 56 5.45 -4.84 -10.79
C ILE A 56 5.35 -3.89 -11.98
N VAL A 57 5.93 -2.69 -11.87
CA VAL A 57 5.90 -1.68 -12.93
C VAL A 57 6.66 -2.17 -14.16
N ALA A 58 7.82 -2.81 -13.98
CA ALA A 58 8.57 -3.38 -15.11
C ALA A 58 7.74 -4.43 -15.84
N GLN A 59 7.10 -5.36 -15.12
CA GLN A 59 6.22 -6.37 -15.73
C GLN A 59 5.07 -5.74 -16.52
N MET A 60 4.41 -4.71 -15.97
CA MET A 60 3.35 -3.99 -16.66
C MET A 60 3.83 -3.31 -17.95
N LEU A 61 5.04 -2.72 -17.95
CA LEU A 61 5.60 -2.07 -19.13
C LEU A 61 5.94 -3.06 -20.27
N PHE A 62 6.28 -4.31 -19.95
CA PHE A 62 6.58 -5.34 -20.94
C PHE A 62 5.33 -6.08 -21.44
N MET A 63 4.18 -5.94 -20.78
CA MET A 63 2.92 -6.55 -21.21
C MET A 63 2.25 -5.73 -22.32
N GLU A 64 1.46 -6.41 -23.15
CA GLU A 64 0.68 -5.75 -24.20
C GLU A 64 -0.46 -4.94 -23.55
N HIS A 65 -0.56 -3.65 -23.88
CA HIS A 65 -1.50 -2.74 -23.24
C HIS A 65 -2.83 -2.73 -23.99
N VAL A 66 -3.94 -2.61 -23.26
CA VAL A 66 -5.25 -2.44 -23.88
C VAL A 66 -5.34 -1.02 -24.47
N PRO A 67 -5.79 -0.85 -25.73
CA PRO A 67 -5.92 0.47 -26.33
C PRO A 67 -6.86 1.36 -25.51
N MET A 68 -6.40 2.58 -25.17
CA MET A 68 -7.14 3.55 -24.34
C MET A 68 -8.56 3.83 -24.81
N SER A 69 -8.85 3.66 -26.10
CA SER A 69 -10.18 3.87 -26.68
C SER A 69 -11.25 2.89 -26.18
N TYR A 70 -10.86 1.76 -25.60
CA TYR A 70 -11.77 0.74 -25.10
C TYR A 70 -11.95 0.77 -23.57
N LEU A 71 -11.22 1.62 -22.86
CA LEU A 71 -11.26 1.70 -21.41
C LEU A 71 -12.27 2.77 -20.94
N PRO A 72 -13.25 2.42 -20.09
CA PRO A 72 -14.19 3.39 -19.57
C PRO A 72 -13.48 4.43 -18.69
N VAL A 73 -13.57 5.70 -19.08
CA VAL A 73 -12.92 6.82 -18.36
C VAL A 73 -13.50 7.01 -16.96
N VAL A 74 -14.77 6.63 -16.76
CA VAL A 74 -15.45 6.70 -15.47
C VAL A 74 -16.23 5.41 -15.27
N THR A 75 -16.09 4.81 -14.09
CA THR A 75 -16.91 3.67 -13.63
C THR A 75 -18.29 4.19 -13.14
N SER A 76 -18.77 3.74 -11.99
CA SER A 76 -19.96 4.24 -11.29
C SER A 76 -19.63 5.17 -10.11
N ILE A 77 -20.62 5.90 -9.60
CA ILE A 77 -20.50 6.72 -8.37
C ILE A 77 -20.04 5.87 -7.17
N GLU A 78 -20.52 4.63 -7.08
CA GLU A 78 -20.11 3.67 -6.06
C GLU A 78 -18.63 3.31 -6.19
N GLY A 79 -18.16 3.00 -7.41
CA GLY A 79 -16.75 2.69 -7.67
C GLY A 79 -15.82 3.86 -7.35
N VAL A 80 -16.23 5.09 -7.69
CA VAL A 80 -15.49 6.32 -7.32
C VAL A 80 -15.42 6.49 -5.80
N THR A 81 -16.51 6.22 -5.08
CA THR A 81 -16.56 6.32 -3.62
C THR A 81 -15.66 5.28 -2.94
N LEU A 82 -15.68 4.04 -3.43
CA LEU A 82 -14.81 2.96 -2.93
C LEU A 82 -13.33 3.26 -3.19
N ALA A 83 -13.01 3.80 -4.37
CA ALA A 83 -11.65 4.22 -4.71
C ALA A 83 -11.19 5.38 -3.81
N ALA A 84 -12.04 6.38 -3.60
CA ALA A 84 -11.76 7.49 -2.69
C ALA A 84 -11.49 7.00 -1.25
N GLY A 85 -12.30 6.07 -0.75
CA GLY A 85 -12.09 5.47 0.57
C GLY A 85 -10.74 4.76 0.68
N SER A 86 -10.35 3.99 -0.35
CA SER A 86 -9.06 3.32 -0.41
C SER A 86 -7.88 4.29 -0.44
N ILE A 87 -7.99 5.38 -1.22
CA ILE A 87 -6.97 6.43 -1.29
C ILE A 87 -6.83 7.13 0.06
N ILE A 88 -7.93 7.55 0.68
CA ILE A 88 -7.92 8.22 1.99
C ILE A 88 -7.30 7.30 3.05
N TYR A 89 -7.66 6.01 3.05
CA TYR A 89 -7.09 5.03 3.96
C TYR A 89 -5.57 4.89 3.77
N ALA A 90 -5.08 4.88 2.52
CA ALA A 90 -3.65 4.81 2.24
C ALA A 90 -2.86 6.02 2.78
N TYR A 91 -3.50 7.18 2.93
CA TYR A 91 -2.88 8.39 3.49
C TYR A 91 -3.14 8.60 5.00
N ALA A 92 -3.87 7.70 5.67
CA ALA A 92 -4.27 7.88 7.07
C ALA A 92 -3.11 7.82 8.10
N ALA A 93 -1.89 7.43 7.68
CA ALA A 93 -0.75 7.18 8.56
C ALA A 93 0.04 8.43 9.01
N GLN A 94 -0.46 9.65 8.80
CA GLN A 94 0.28 10.89 9.11
C GLN A 94 0.49 11.16 10.62
N GLY A 95 -0.10 10.36 11.52
CA GLY A 95 0.03 10.53 12.97
C GLY A 95 1.46 10.43 13.53
N VAL A 96 2.41 9.94 12.74
CA VAL A 96 3.84 9.83 13.12
C VAL A 96 4.67 11.08 12.80
N VAL A 97 4.06 12.10 12.19
CA VAL A 97 4.74 13.35 11.81
C VAL A 97 5.29 14.10 13.03
N LEU A 98 4.48 14.33 14.06
CA LEU A 98 4.90 15.07 15.26
C LEU A 98 6.09 14.44 16.02
N PRO A 99 6.10 13.12 16.33
CA PRO A 99 7.26 12.51 16.99
C PRO A 99 8.51 12.49 16.10
N LEU A 100 8.34 12.42 14.78
CA LEU A 100 9.44 12.50 13.82
C LEU A 100 10.04 13.92 13.78
N GLU A 101 9.20 14.96 13.84
CA GLU A 101 9.63 16.37 13.91
C GLU A 101 10.49 16.63 15.14
N ASN A 102 10.06 16.12 16.29
CA ASN A 102 10.79 16.26 17.55
C ASN A 102 12.15 15.51 17.55
N LYS A 103 12.40 14.64 16.56
CA LYS A 103 13.67 13.91 16.40
C LYS A 103 14.56 14.46 15.29
N MET A 104 14.09 15.44 14.51
CA MET A 104 14.89 16.05 13.45
C MET A 104 15.88 17.08 14.00
N ARG A 105 17.06 17.15 13.39
CA ARG A 105 18.08 18.17 13.72
C ARG A 105 17.61 19.60 13.38
N LYS A 106 16.73 19.73 12.38
CA LYS A 106 16.12 20.99 11.95
C LYS A 106 14.61 20.77 11.74
N PRO A 107 13.77 20.93 12.78
CA PRO A 107 12.33 20.68 12.67
C PRO A 107 11.62 21.65 11.72
N GLN A 108 12.12 22.88 11.58
CA GLN A 108 11.60 23.88 10.64
C GLN A 108 11.65 23.46 9.16
N ASP A 109 12.53 22.53 8.79
CA ASP A 109 12.67 22.01 7.42
C ASP A 109 11.74 20.81 7.15
N MET A 110 10.98 20.36 8.16
CA MET A 110 10.07 19.23 8.04
C MET A 110 8.78 19.58 7.29
N LEU A 111 8.23 20.76 7.60
CA LEU A 111 6.99 21.31 7.05
C LEU A 111 7.31 22.45 6.06
N GLY A 112 6.38 22.71 5.13
CA GLY A 112 6.54 23.76 4.10
C GLY A 112 6.59 23.20 2.68
N PHE A 113 6.61 24.08 1.66
CA PHE A 113 6.50 23.68 0.24
C PHE A 113 7.67 22.77 -0.22
N PHE A 114 8.89 23.11 0.20
CA PHE A 114 10.09 22.28 0.03
C PHE A 114 10.44 21.45 1.28
N GLY A 115 9.49 21.31 2.21
CA GLY A 115 9.68 20.49 3.40
C GLY A 115 9.77 19.02 3.04
N VAL A 116 10.47 18.26 3.89
CA VAL A 116 10.68 16.81 3.69
C VAL A 116 9.36 16.07 3.49
N ILE A 117 8.31 16.42 4.24
CA ILE A 117 7.00 15.77 4.13
C ILE A 117 6.35 16.07 2.78
N SER A 118 6.31 17.34 2.36
CA SER A 118 5.65 17.74 1.11
C SER A 118 6.27 17.06 -0.10
N ILE A 119 7.61 17.01 -0.15
CA ILE A 119 8.35 16.32 -1.22
C ILE A 119 8.07 14.82 -1.18
N SER A 120 8.09 14.20 0.00
CA SER A 120 7.84 12.76 0.17
C SER A 120 6.42 12.37 -0.26
N VAL A 121 5.41 13.14 0.17
CA VAL A 121 4.01 12.91 -0.21
C VAL A 121 3.81 13.10 -1.70
N ALA A 122 4.39 14.15 -2.30
CA ALA A 122 4.32 14.38 -3.75
C ALA A 122 4.98 13.24 -4.54
N PHE A 123 6.14 12.75 -4.09
CA PHE A 123 6.83 11.62 -4.70
C PHE A 123 5.99 10.34 -4.65
N ILE A 124 5.47 9.98 -3.47
CA ILE A 124 4.62 8.79 -3.29
C ILE A 124 3.34 8.91 -4.13
N PHE A 125 2.72 10.10 -4.16
CA PHE A 125 1.56 10.37 -4.99
C PHE A 125 1.84 10.11 -6.47
N ALA A 126 2.96 10.60 -7.00
CA ALA A 126 3.36 10.35 -8.38
C ALA A 126 3.53 8.85 -8.67
N VAL A 127 4.21 8.11 -7.78
CA VAL A 127 4.37 6.65 -7.92
C VAL A 127 3.02 5.93 -7.92
N TYR A 128 2.09 6.32 -7.05
CA TYR A 128 0.76 5.73 -6.97
C TYR A 128 -0.07 6.01 -8.21
N VAL A 129 -0.05 7.24 -8.73
CA VAL A 129 -0.76 7.61 -9.96
C VAL A 129 -0.22 6.84 -11.15
N ILE A 130 1.11 6.77 -11.32
CA ILE A 130 1.74 6.05 -12.42
C ILE A 130 1.40 4.55 -12.34
N THR A 131 1.55 3.95 -11.17
CA THR A 131 1.30 2.51 -10.98
C THR A 131 -0.18 2.17 -11.16
N GLY A 132 -1.09 3.00 -10.64
CA GLY A 132 -2.53 2.82 -10.81
C GLY A 132 -2.96 2.98 -12.27
N PHE A 133 -2.42 3.98 -12.96
CA PHE A 133 -2.70 4.21 -14.38
C PHE A 133 -2.18 3.07 -15.26
N LEU A 134 -0.92 2.66 -15.09
CA LEU A 134 -0.35 1.51 -15.82
C LEU A 134 -1.10 0.21 -15.51
N GLY A 135 -1.47 -0.01 -14.24
CA GLY A 135 -2.26 -1.17 -13.86
C GLY A 135 -3.61 -1.21 -14.57
N TYR A 136 -4.30 -0.07 -14.66
CA TYR A 136 -5.56 0.04 -15.37
C TYR A 136 -5.39 -0.16 -16.89
N LEU A 137 -4.33 0.38 -17.50
CA LEU A 137 -4.03 0.15 -18.91
C LEU A 137 -3.70 -1.31 -19.23
N THR A 138 -3.03 -2.00 -18.32
CA THR A 138 -2.58 -3.38 -18.53
C THR A 138 -3.72 -4.39 -18.35
N TYR A 139 -4.55 -4.22 -17.31
CA TYR A 139 -5.55 -5.21 -16.93
C TYR A 139 -7.00 -4.80 -17.23
N GLY A 140 -7.27 -3.51 -17.50
CA GLY A 140 -8.62 -2.99 -17.75
C GLY A 140 -9.63 -3.39 -16.67
N ASP A 141 -10.81 -3.84 -17.10
CA ASP A 141 -11.90 -4.27 -16.21
C ASP A 141 -11.60 -5.60 -15.48
N HIS A 142 -10.54 -6.32 -15.85
CA HIS A 142 -10.11 -7.54 -15.16
C HIS A 142 -9.21 -7.26 -13.95
N LEU A 143 -8.90 -5.99 -13.65
CA LEU A 143 -8.08 -5.61 -12.51
C LEU A 143 -8.75 -6.04 -11.20
N LYS A 144 -8.17 -7.05 -10.55
CA LYS A 144 -8.54 -7.48 -9.20
C LYS A 144 -8.16 -6.42 -8.15
N GLY A 145 -8.77 -6.54 -6.96
CA GLY A 145 -8.62 -5.58 -5.84
C GLY A 145 -7.19 -5.34 -5.32
N SER A 146 -6.21 -6.11 -5.75
CA SER A 146 -4.79 -5.72 -5.66
C SER A 146 -4.04 -6.10 -6.93
N ILE A 147 -3.07 -5.26 -7.31
CA ILE A 147 -2.23 -5.48 -8.49
C ILE A 147 -1.46 -6.81 -8.39
N THR A 148 -0.96 -7.14 -7.21
CA THR A 148 -0.25 -8.40 -6.97
C THR A 148 -1.11 -9.63 -7.20
N LEU A 149 -2.43 -9.52 -7.06
CA LEU A 149 -3.36 -10.62 -7.32
C LEU A 149 -3.61 -10.82 -8.83
N ASN A 150 -3.35 -9.79 -9.63
CA ASN A 150 -3.37 -9.90 -11.09
C ASN A 150 -2.08 -10.56 -11.63
N LEU A 151 -0.96 -10.43 -10.92
CA LEU A 151 0.31 -11.08 -11.28
C LEU A 151 0.29 -12.59 -11.05
N THR A 152 -0.41 -13.07 -10.01
CA THR A 152 -0.63 -14.51 -9.80
C THR A 152 -1.88 -14.95 -10.54
N ASN A 153 -1.73 -15.29 -11.82
CA ASN A 153 -2.51 -16.32 -12.52
C ASN A 153 -1.67 -16.87 -13.69
N SER A 154 -0.92 -17.94 -13.41
CA SER A 154 -0.84 -19.09 -14.31
C SER A 154 -1.49 -20.25 -13.55
N PRO A 155 -2.24 -21.15 -14.20
CA PRO A 155 -2.16 -21.55 -15.60
C PRO A 155 -2.86 -20.61 -16.60
#